data_AF-M8ALT7-F1
#
_entry.id   AF-M8ALT7-F1
#
_cell.length_a   1.000
_cell.length_b   1.000
_cell.length_c   1.000
_cell.angle_alpha   90.00
_cell.angle_beta   90.00
_cell.angle_gamma   90.00
#
_symmetry.space_group_name_H-M   'P 1'
#
loop_
_entity.id
_entity.type
_entity.pdbx_description
1 polymer ?
#
loop_
_entity_poly.entity_id
_entity_poly.type
_entity_poly.pdbx_seq_one_letter_code
_entity_poly.pdbx_strand_id
1 'polypeptide(L)'
;MKAVLGGTVTIPTLTGNVSVKVRQGTQQGEKVVLRGKGIKAKNSSSYGNHYVHFNIRVPTELTPRQRELMEEFDKEESNDVARVAAASG
;
A
#
# COMPACT_ATOMS: atom_id res chain seq x y z
N MET A 1 9.23 2.66 -2.26
CA MET A 1 8.03 3.04 -1.47
C MET A 1 6.77 2.94 -2.32
N LYS A 2 6.14 1.75 -2.45
CA LYS A 2 4.90 1.59 -3.25
C LYS A 2 3.64 2.06 -2.53
N ALA A 3 3.64 2.08 -1.20
CA ALA A 3 2.50 2.57 -0.42
C ALA A 3 2.29 4.09 -0.63
N VAL A 4 3.38 4.85 -0.61
CA VAL A 4 3.36 6.31 -0.82
C VAL A 4 3.06 6.67 -2.27
N LEU A 5 3.73 6.03 -3.23
CA LEU A 5 3.65 6.38 -4.65
C LEU A 5 2.50 5.68 -5.39
N GLY A 6 1.91 4.65 -4.78
CA GLY A 6 0.99 3.73 -5.45
C GLY A 6 1.70 2.80 -6.44
N GLY A 7 0.89 2.03 -7.17
CA GLY A 7 1.35 1.15 -8.24
C GLY A 7 0.52 -0.11 -8.35
N THR A 8 1.11 -1.15 -8.94
CA THR A 8 0.48 -2.47 -9.08
C THR A 8 1.39 -3.54 -8.52
N VAL A 9 0.77 -4.53 -7.88
CA VAL A 9 1.45 -5.74 -7.39
C VAL A 9 0.68 -6.97 -7.86
N THR A 10 1.42 -8.01 -8.24
CA THR A 10 0.83 -9.28 -8.64
C THR A 10 0.80 -10.21 -7.43
N ILE A 11 -0.37 -10.77 -7.13
CA ILE A 11 -0.58 -11.64 -5.98
C ILE A 11 -0.94 -13.04 -6.47
N PRO A 12 -0.22 -14.09 -6.03
CA PRO A 12 -0.59 -15.46 -6.32
C PRO A 12 -1.86 -15.84 -5.55
N THR A 13 -2.82 -16.46 -6.24
CA THR A 13 -4.02 -17.03 -5.65
C THR A 13 -4.13 -18.51 -6.01
N LEU A 14 -5.06 -19.22 -5.38
CA LEU A 14 -5.35 -20.63 -5.68
C LEU A 14 -5.77 -20.88 -7.14
N THR A 15 -6.24 -19.84 -7.83
CA THR A 15 -6.71 -19.91 -9.23
C THR A 15 -5.75 -19.25 -10.23
N GLY A 16 -4.55 -18.86 -9.79
CA GLY A 16 -3.57 -18.13 -10.58
C GLY A 16 -3.29 -16.73 -10.07
N ASN A 17 -2.51 -15.97 -10.84
CA ASN A 17 -2.05 -14.64 -10.44
C ASN A 17 -3.11 -13.57 -10.69
N VAL A 18 -3.25 -12.64 -9.75
CA VAL A 18 -4.17 -11.48 -9.85
C VAL A 18 -3.38 -10.20 -9.63
N SER A 19 -3.54 -9.24 -10.54
CA SER A 19 -2.98 -7.89 -10.38
C SER A 19 -3.86 -7.07 -9.44
N VAL A 20 -3.27 -6.55 -8.37
CA VAL A 20 -3.91 -5.69 -7.38
C VAL A 20 -3.30 -4.31 -7.43
N LYS A 21 -4.16 -3.30 -7.53
CA LYS A 21 -3.75 -1.90 -7.50
C LYS A 21 -3.48 -1.47 -6.05
N VAL A 22 -2.28 -0.94 -5.80
CA VAL A 22 -1.92 -0.22 -4.59
C VAL A 22 -2.28 1.24 -4.81
N ARG A 23 -3.19 1.78 -4.01
CA ARG A 23 -3.56 3.19 -4.12
C ARG A 23 -2.42 4.05 -3.57
N GLN A 24 -2.32 5.27 -4.08
CA GLN A 24 -1.41 6.24 -3.51
C GLN A 24 -1.84 6.52 -2.07
N GLY A 25 -0.88 6.57 -1.15
CA GLY A 25 -1.16 6.76 0.27
C GLY A 25 -1.81 5.55 0.95
N THR A 26 -1.71 4.33 0.39
CA THR A 26 -2.19 3.11 1.07
C THR A 26 -1.53 2.97 2.44
N GLN A 27 -2.34 2.72 3.47
CA GLN A 27 -1.91 2.71 4.87
C GLN A 27 -1.68 1.30 5.42
N GLN A 28 -0.96 1.24 6.55
CA GLN A 28 -0.72 0.00 7.27
C GLN A 28 -2.04 -0.63 7.70
N GLY A 29 -2.22 -1.93 7.44
CA GLY A 29 -3.43 -2.66 7.82
C GLY A 29 -4.64 -2.43 6.92
N GLU A 30 -4.53 -1.56 5.90
CA GLU A 30 -5.54 -1.48 4.84
C GLU A 30 -5.66 -2.85 4.15
N LYS A 31 -6.87 -3.18 3.68
CA LYS A 31 -7.15 -4.46 3.06
C LYS A 31 -7.91 -4.33 1.74
N VAL A 32 -7.62 -5.24 0.83
CA VAL A 32 -8.37 -5.44 -0.41
C VAL A 32 -8.98 -6.84 -0.41
N VAL A 33 -10.23 -6.93 -0.86
CA VAL A 33 -10.96 -8.20 -0.92
C VAL A 33 -11.03 -8.66 -2.37
N LEU A 34 -10.38 -9.79 -2.67
CA LEU A 34 -10.50 -10.46 -3.95
C LEU A 34 -11.69 -11.44 -3.86
N ARG A 35 -12.85 -10.97 -4.34
CA ARG A 35 -14.10 -11.74 -4.26
C ARG A 35 -14.03 -13.00 -5.13
N GLY A 36 -14.47 -14.13 -4.60
CA GLY A 36 -14.47 -15.41 -5.31
C GLY A 36 -13.09 -16.01 -5.58
N LYS A 37 -12.02 -15.46 -4.99
CA LYS A 37 -10.63 -15.97 -5.09
C LYS A 37 -10.18 -16.77 -3.87
N GLY A 38 -11.10 -17.06 -2.95
CA GLY A 38 -10.87 -17.89 -1.78
C GLY A 38 -11.13 -19.37 -2.04
N ILE A 39 -11.25 -20.14 -0.96
CA ILE A 39 -11.46 -21.59 -1.02
C ILE A 39 -12.88 -21.91 -1.51
N LYS A 40 -13.01 -22.94 -2.33
CA LYS A 40 -14.31 -23.45 -2.79
C LYS A 40 -15.06 -24.09 -1.63
N ALA A 41 -16.34 -23.76 -1.47
CA ALA A 41 -17.17 -24.37 -0.44
C ALA A 41 -17.46 -25.85 -0.76
N LYS A 42 -17.50 -26.70 0.28
CA LYS A 42 -17.84 -28.12 0.13
C LYS A 42 -19.29 -28.24 -0.36
N ASN A 43 -19.52 -29.04 -1.41
CA ASN A 43 -20.83 -29.27 -2.02
C ASN A 43 -21.52 -28.02 -2.61
N SER A 44 -20.77 -26.97 -2.95
CA SER A 44 -21.29 -25.76 -3.60
C SER A 44 -20.41 -25.33 -4.78
N SER A 45 -20.99 -24.60 -5.73
CA SER A 45 -20.25 -23.90 -6.80
C SER A 45 -19.63 -22.58 -6.34
N SER A 46 -19.95 -22.12 -5.13
CA SER A 46 -19.47 -20.85 -4.59
C SER A 46 -18.02 -20.89 -4.09
N TYR A 47 -17.31 -19.79 -4.31
CA TYR A 47 -15.95 -19.55 -3.79
C TYR A 47 -15.97 -18.49 -2.69
N GLY A 48 -15.15 -18.68 -1.66
CA GLY A 48 -14.90 -17.66 -0.65
C GLY A 48 -14.10 -16.46 -1.19
N ASN A 49 -13.75 -15.54 -0.30
CA ASN A 49 -12.95 -14.36 -0.62
C ASN A 49 -11.49 -14.54 -0.16
N HIS A 50 -10.55 -13.93 -0.88
CA HIS A 50 -9.16 -13.81 -0.46
C HIS A 50 -8.94 -12.39 0.05
N TYR A 51 -8.55 -12.24 1.31
CA TYR A 51 -8.23 -10.95 1.93
C TYR A 51 -6.73 -10.67 1.81
N VAL A 52 -6.40 -9.59 1.12
CA VAL A 52 -5.03 -9.10 1.00
C VAL A 52 -4.84 -8.00 2.03
N HIS A 53 -3.91 -8.20 2.95
CA HIS A 53 -3.54 -7.21 3.96
C HIS A 53 -2.25 -6.51 3.53
N PHE A 54 -2.26 -5.17 3.52
CA PHE A 54 -1.05 -4.40 3.24
C PHE A 54 -0.19 -4.31 4.50
N ASN A 55 1.04 -4.81 4.40
CA ASN A 55 2.09 -4.62 5.39
C ASN A 55 3.20 -3.74 4.81
N ILE A 56 3.27 -2.51 5.28
CA ILE A 56 4.24 -1.49 4.94
C ILE A 56 5.47 -1.72 5.81
N ARG A 57 6.57 -2.08 5.15
CA ARG A 57 7.88 -2.17 5.80
C ARG A 57 8.65 -0.89 5.57
N VAL A 58 8.98 -0.20 6.66
CA VAL A 58 9.92 0.91 6.65
C VAL A 58 11.34 0.33 6.61
N PRO A 59 12.22 0.78 5.69
CA PRO A 59 13.60 0.33 5.63
C PRO A 59 14.37 0.77 6.89
N THR A 60 15.18 -0.13 7.44
CA THR A 60 16.02 0.14 8.64
C THR A 60 17.38 0.71 8.28
N GLU A 61 17.83 0.51 7.04
CA GLU A 61 19.11 0.99 6.51
C GLU A 61 18.85 1.75 5.21
N LEU A 62 19.55 2.87 5.05
CA LEU A 62 19.46 3.73 3.88
C LEU A 62 20.86 4.00 3.34
N THR A 63 21.01 3.95 2.01
CA THR A 63 22.23 4.45 1.35
C THR A 63 22.34 5.97 1.51
N PRO A 64 23.52 6.59 1.33
CA PRO A 64 23.68 8.04 1.44
C PRO A 64 22.66 8.83 0.59
N ARG A 65 22.51 8.45 -0.68
CA ARG A 65 21.53 9.05 -1.59
C ARG A 65 20.08 8.84 -1.13
N GLN A 66 19.74 7.69 -0.57
CA GLN A 66 18.38 7.44 -0.06
C GLN A 66 18.07 8.30 1.17
N ARG A 67 19.07 8.54 2.02
CA ARG A 67 18.95 9.43 3.17
C ARG A 67 18.75 10.88 2.74
N GLU A 68 19.59 11.38 1.83
CA GLU A 68 19.47 12.73 1.28
C GLU A 68 18.06 13.00 0.74
N LEU A 69 17.53 12.08 -0.08
CA LEU A 69 16.17 12.20 -0.63
C LEU A 69 15.08 12.19 0.45
N MET A 70 15.28 11.44 1.54
CA MET A 70 14.32 11.40 2.64
C MET A 70 14.36 12.69 3.47
N GLU A 71 15.53 13.26 3.69
CA GLU A 71 15.71 14.55 4.37
C GLU A 71 15.16 15.72 3.53
N GLU A 72 15.31 15.68 2.21
CA GLU A 72 14.65 16.63 1.30
C GLU A 72 13.13 16.51 1.36
N PHE A 73 12.60 15.28 1.34
CA PHE A 73 11.17 15.03 1.47
C PHE A 73 10.61 15.55 2.81
N ASP A 74 11.31 15.31 3.92
CA ASP A 74 10.92 15.78 5.26
C ASP A 74 10.87 17.32 5.37
N LYS A 75 11.81 18.01 4.71
CA LYS A 75 11.81 19.48 4.62
C LYS A 75 10.60 20.01 3.85
N GLU A 76 10.27 19.40 2.71
CA GLU A 76 9.10 19.80 1.93
C GLU A 76 7.79 19.52 2.68
N GLU A 77 7.67 18.37 3.36
CA GLU A 77 6.52 18.04 4.19
C GLU A 77 6.33 19.06 5.32
N SER A 78 7.40 19.45 6.00
CA SER A 78 7.38 20.47 7.05
C SER A 78 6.98 21.86 6.52
N ASN A 79 7.47 22.22 5.34
CA ASN A 79 7.09 23.48 4.69
C ASN A 79 5.60 23.52 4.31
N ASP A 80 5.06 22.40 3.83
CA ASP A 80 3.63 22.31 3.50
C ASP A 80 2.75 22.37 4.75
N VAL A 81 3.15 21.74 5.86
CA VAL A 81 2.45 21.88 7.16
C VAL A 81 2.41 23.34 7.61
N ALA A 82 3.54 24.06 7.49
CA ALA A 82 3.60 25.48 7.83
C ALA A 82 2.70 26.36 6.94
N ARG A 83 2.62 26.06 5.64
CA ARG A 83 1.72 26.76 4.70
C ARG A 83 0.24 26.53 5.02
N VAL A 84 -0.15 25.30 5.36
CA VAL A 84 -1.54 24.97 5.70
C VAL A 84 -1.96 25.64 7.01
N ALA A 85 -1.08 25.70 8.01
CA ALA A 85 -1.34 26.41 9.26
C ALA A 85 -1.52 27.92 9.06
N ALA A 86 -0.77 28.53 8.13
CA ALA A 86 -0.90 29.96 7.83
C ALA A 86 -2.15 30.32 6.99
N ALA A 87 -2.70 29.38 6.22
CA ALA A 87 -3.88 29.60 5.38
C ALA A 87 -5.22 29.33 6.09
N SER A 88 -5.19 28.86 7.34
CA SER A 88 -6.38 28.51 8.14
C SER A 88 -6.68 29.48 9.29
N GLY A 89 -5.96 30.61 9.37
CA GLY A 89 -6.25 31.76 10.23
C GLY A 89 -6.62 32.98 9.42
#